data_AF-A0A7X7AN32-F1
#
_entry.id   AF-A0A7X7AN32-F1
#
_cell.length_a   1.000
_cell.length_b   1.000
_cell.length_c   1.000
_cell.angle_alpha   90.00
_cell.angle_beta   90.00
_cell.angle_gamma   90.00
#
_symmetry.space_group_name_H-M   'P 1'
#
loop_
_entity.id
_entity.type
_entity.pdbx_description
1 polymer ?
#
loop_
_entity_poly.entity_id
_entity_poly.type
_entity_poly.pdbx_seq_one_letter_code
_entity_poly.pdbx_strand_id
1 'polypeptide(L)'
;KTLGLPTMVHICGILTTKHLEILNDIKGLDVISIDSKVPLKNARLILQDKCIAGNFDTLQLDQASEEEIIVRLGQMLEEMEGHSRYIVMPACDLSPSTPYSNVKTFFQYVRNYQVVS
;
A
#
# COMPACT_ATOMS: atom_id res chain seq x y z
N LYS A 1 -1.10 24.50 -3.96
CA LYS A 1 -2.43 23.91 -3.73
C LYS A 1 -3.39 25.00 -3.27
N THR A 2 -4.53 25.17 -3.93
CA THR A 2 -5.48 26.28 -3.64
C THR A 2 -6.44 25.95 -2.49
N LEU A 3 -6.69 24.67 -2.21
CA LEU A 3 -7.68 24.22 -1.20
C LEU A 3 -7.07 23.62 0.08
N GLY A 4 -5.74 23.48 0.17
CA GLY A 4 -5.07 22.89 1.34
C GLY A 4 -5.35 21.40 1.63
N LEU A 5 -6.14 20.72 0.78
CA LEU A 5 -6.52 19.33 0.98
C LEU A 5 -5.44 18.34 0.50
N PRO A 6 -5.30 17.17 1.16
CA PRO A 6 -4.49 16.08 0.65
C PRO A 6 -4.99 15.58 -0.70
N THR A 7 -4.06 15.15 -1.55
CA THR A 7 -4.29 14.64 -2.89
C THR A 7 -3.59 13.30 -3.04
N MET A 8 -4.32 12.34 -3.59
CA MET A 8 -3.84 11.00 -3.87
C MET A 8 -3.91 10.74 -5.37
N VAL A 9 -2.89 10.07 -5.90
CA VAL A 9 -2.94 9.45 -7.22
C VAL A 9 -2.83 7.94 -7.08
N HIS A 10 -3.63 7.21 -7.86
CA HIS A 10 -3.51 5.76 -7.99
C HIS A 10 -3.06 5.44 -9.42
N ILE A 11 -2.07 4.56 -9.56
CA ILE A 11 -1.63 4.04 -10.84
C ILE A 11 -1.49 2.53 -10.75
N CYS A 12 -2.33 1.81 -11.49
CA CYS A 12 -2.29 0.36 -11.61
C CYS A 12 -1.10 -0.11 -12.46
N GLY A 13 -0.59 -1.30 -12.15
CA GLY A 13 0.47 -1.95 -12.91
C GLY A 13 1.88 -1.51 -12.50
N ILE A 14 2.84 -1.70 -13.39
CA ILE A 14 4.26 -1.59 -13.05
C ILE A 14 4.71 -0.12 -13.10
N LEU A 15 5.02 0.44 -11.94
CA LEU A 15 5.77 1.70 -11.84
C LEU A 15 7.27 1.42 -11.82
N THR A 16 7.97 1.93 -12.82
CA THR A 16 9.43 1.89 -12.87
C THR A 16 10.03 2.93 -11.92
N THR A 17 11.32 2.81 -11.61
CA THR A 17 12.07 3.84 -10.85
C THR A 17 11.85 5.24 -11.43
N LYS A 18 11.93 5.39 -12.75
CA LYS A 18 11.71 6.68 -13.42
C LYS A 18 10.28 7.21 -13.21
N HIS A 19 9.27 6.34 -13.22
CA HIS A 19 7.90 6.76 -12.91
C HIS A 19 7.78 7.26 -11.47
N LEU A 20 8.40 6.56 -10.51
CA LEU A 20 8.39 6.95 -9.10
C LEU A 20 9.12 8.27 -8.87
N GLU A 21 10.25 8.50 -9.51
CA GLU A 21 10.99 9.78 -9.47
C GLU A 21 10.12 10.94 -9.98
N ILE A 22 9.48 10.76 -11.14
CA ILE A 22 8.57 11.77 -11.70
C ILE A 22 7.44 12.07 -10.71
N LEU A 23 6.81 11.05 -10.12
CA LEU A 23 5.73 11.24 -9.14
C LEU A 23 6.21 11.94 -7.86
N ASN A 24 7.43 11.66 -7.43
CA ASN A 24 8.05 12.32 -6.28
C ASN A 24 8.20 13.84 -6.51
N ASP A 25 8.55 14.23 -7.74
CA ASP A 25 8.77 15.63 -8.12
C ASP A 25 7.47 16.45 -8.28
N ILE A 26 6.30 15.78 -8.38
CA ILE A 26 5.01 16.47 -8.48
C ILE A 26 4.71 17.21 -7.18
N LYS A 27 4.77 18.55 -7.25
CA LYS A 27 4.41 19.43 -6.14
C LYS A 27 2.92 19.34 -5.85
N GLY A 28 2.59 19.18 -4.57
CA GLY A 28 1.20 19.05 -4.15
C GLY A 28 0.55 17.73 -4.53
N LEU A 29 1.33 16.68 -4.78
CA LEU A 29 0.89 15.30 -4.65
C LEU A 29 1.39 14.79 -3.29
N ASP A 30 0.52 14.30 -2.40
CA ASP A 30 0.95 13.84 -1.07
C ASP A 30 0.92 12.32 -0.94
N VAL A 31 -0.01 11.64 -1.62
CA VAL A 31 -0.16 10.19 -1.54
C VAL A 31 -0.03 9.54 -2.91
N ILE A 32 0.77 8.49 -2.99
CA ILE A 32 0.94 7.67 -4.19
C ILE A 32 0.47 6.26 -3.85
N SER A 33 -0.63 5.84 -4.46
CA SER A 33 -1.13 4.47 -4.40
C SER A 33 -0.46 3.62 -5.47
N ILE A 34 0.22 2.56 -5.04
CA ILE A 34 1.03 1.68 -5.91
C ILE A 34 0.45 0.25 -5.94
N ASP A 35 0.65 -0.41 -7.07
CA ASP A 35 0.25 -1.79 -7.34
C ASP A 35 1.13 -2.83 -6.61
N SER A 36 0.67 -4.07 -6.50
CA SER A 36 1.43 -5.19 -5.89
C SER A 36 2.72 -5.51 -6.65
N LYS A 37 2.81 -5.13 -7.92
CA LYS A 37 4.01 -5.30 -8.76
C LYS A 37 5.15 -4.31 -8.46
N VAL A 38 4.91 -3.30 -7.62
CA VAL A 38 5.92 -2.31 -7.25
C VAL A 38 6.55 -2.71 -5.90
N PRO A 39 7.86 -3.00 -5.81
CA PRO A 39 8.47 -3.37 -4.54
C PRO A 39 8.38 -2.22 -3.52
N LEU A 40 7.78 -2.47 -2.35
CA LEU A 40 7.57 -1.46 -1.29
C LEU A 40 8.86 -0.78 -0.89
N LYS A 41 9.92 -1.56 -0.64
CA LYS A 41 11.25 -1.03 -0.30
C LYS A 41 11.78 -0.05 -1.36
N ASN A 42 11.66 -0.39 -2.65
CA ASN A 42 12.12 0.49 -3.72
C ASN A 42 11.27 1.78 -3.79
N ALA A 43 9.94 1.64 -3.69
CA ALA A 43 9.04 2.79 -3.65
C ALA A 43 9.35 3.72 -2.45
N ARG A 44 9.59 3.16 -1.26
CA ARG A 44 9.92 3.93 -0.07
C ARG A 44 11.22 4.71 -0.21
N LEU A 45 12.26 4.10 -0.79
CA LEU A 45 13.56 4.75 -1.03
C LEU A 45 13.46 5.98 -1.94
N ILE A 46 12.61 5.92 -2.96
CA ILE A 46 12.45 6.99 -3.96
C ILE A 46 11.46 8.06 -3.46
N LEU A 47 10.33 7.64 -2.90
CA LEU A 47 9.20 8.52 -2.58
C LEU A 47 9.32 9.20 -1.22
N GLN A 48 10.52 9.48 -0.69
CA GLN A 48 10.81 9.72 0.75
C GLN A 48 9.84 10.68 1.48
N ASP A 49 9.39 11.74 0.82
CA ASP A 49 8.50 12.75 1.39
C ASP A 49 7.01 12.53 1.09
N LYS A 50 6.68 11.53 0.26
CA LYS A 50 5.31 11.14 -0.07
C LYS A 50 4.82 10.03 0.86
N CYS A 51 3.52 10.05 1.09
CA CYS A 51 2.82 8.91 1.64
C CYS A 51 2.66 7.83 0.58
N ILE A 52 2.97 6.59 0.94
CA ILE A 52 2.71 5.43 0.09
C ILE A 52 1.39 4.83 0.53
N ALA A 53 0.53 4.47 -0.41
CA ALA A 53 -0.68 3.68 -0.16
C ALA A 53 -0.62 2.37 -0.96
N GLY A 54 -1.03 1.27 -0.36
CA GLY A 54 -0.95 -0.05 -0.99
C GLY A 54 -0.18 -1.04 -0.11
N ASN A 55 0.40 -2.09 -0.67
CA ASN A 55 0.18 -2.57 -2.04
C ASN A 55 -0.25 -4.04 -2.04
N PHE A 56 -1.09 -4.41 -1.06
CA PHE A 56 -1.49 -5.80 -0.86
C PHE A 56 -2.17 -6.33 -2.12
N ASP A 57 -1.75 -7.49 -2.60
CA ASP A 57 -2.24 -8.02 -3.86
C ASP A 57 -3.74 -8.35 -3.76
N THR A 58 -4.56 -7.65 -4.54
CA THR A 58 -6.02 -7.83 -4.55
C THR A 58 -6.41 -9.27 -4.92
N LEU A 59 -5.64 -9.95 -5.78
CA LEU A 59 -5.92 -11.34 -6.15
C LEU A 59 -5.61 -12.30 -4.99
N GLN A 60 -4.54 -12.03 -4.23
CA GLN A 60 -4.28 -12.81 -3.02
C GLN A 60 -5.38 -12.58 -1.97
N LEU A 61 -5.90 -11.36 -1.86
CA LEU A 61 -7.01 -11.09 -0.94
C LEU A 61 -8.29 -11.84 -1.35
N ASP A 62 -8.50 -12.06 -2.64
CA ASP A 62 -9.63 -12.81 -3.18
C ASP A 62 -9.48 -14.33 -3.01
N GLN A 63 -8.26 -14.87 -3.17
CA GLN A 63 -8.05 -16.31 -3.37
C GLN A 63 -7.28 -17.03 -2.25
N ALA A 64 -6.51 -16.30 -1.44
CA ALA A 64 -5.69 -16.91 -0.40
C ALA A 64 -6.51 -17.25 0.86
N SER A 65 -5.94 -18.11 1.69
CA SER A 65 -6.43 -18.36 3.04
C SER A 65 -6.18 -17.16 3.96
N GLU A 66 -6.94 -17.08 5.06
CA GLU A 66 -6.77 -16.05 6.08
C GLU A 66 -5.35 -16.06 6.68
N GLU A 67 -4.74 -17.23 6.84
CA GLU A 67 -3.37 -17.40 7.34
C GLU A 67 -2.34 -16.81 6.37
N GLU A 68 -2.48 -17.07 5.08
CA GLU A 68 -1.60 -16.52 4.05
C GLU A 68 -1.72 -14.99 3.97
N ILE A 69 -2.93 -14.46 4.12
CA ILE A 69 -3.17 -13.00 4.18
C ILE A 69 -2.43 -12.39 5.37
N ILE A 70 -2.52 -13.00 6.55
CA ILE A 70 -1.83 -12.56 7.77
C ILE A 70 -0.32 -12.55 7.57
N VAL A 71 0.26 -13.65 7.05
CA VAL A 71 1.70 -13.76 6.80
C VAL A 71 2.16 -12.67 5.84
N ARG A 72 1.44 -12.45 4.74
CA ARG A 72 1.80 -11.45 3.74
C ARG A 72 1.67 -10.02 4.27
N LEU A 73 0.63 -9.73 5.05
CA LEU A 73 0.47 -8.44 5.73
C LEU A 73 1.60 -8.18 6.72
N GLY A 74 1.98 -9.19 7.50
CA GLY A 74 3.12 -9.11 8.43
C GLY A 74 4.39 -8.69 7.72
N GLN A 75 4.73 -9.37 6.62
CA GLN A 75 5.89 -9.01 5.79
C GLN A 75 5.83 -7.58 5.26
N MET A 76 4.67 -7.14 4.76
CA MET A 76 4.51 -5.76 4.27
C MET A 76 4.67 -4.71 5.37
N LEU A 77 4.18 -5.00 6.57
CA LEU A 77 4.28 -4.11 7.73
C LEU A 77 5.72 -4.05 8.26
N GLU A 78 6.39 -5.20 8.36
CA GLU A 78 7.81 -5.31 8.70
C GLU A 78 8.70 -4.55 7.69
N GLU A 79 8.44 -4.69 6.39
CA GLU A 79 9.17 -3.96 5.33
C GLU A 79 9.04 -2.43 5.47
N MET A 80 7.94 -1.96 6.06
CA MET A 80 7.65 -0.55 6.25
C MET A 80 7.86 -0.09 7.70
N GLU A 81 8.41 -0.96 8.56
CA GLU A 81 8.70 -0.63 9.95
C GLU A 81 9.72 0.51 10.04
N GLY A 82 9.52 1.43 10.99
CA GLY A 82 10.32 2.64 11.13
C GLY A 82 10.08 3.71 10.04
N HIS A 83 9.33 3.40 8.99
CA HIS A 83 8.94 4.37 7.97
C HIS A 83 7.60 5.02 8.31
N SER A 84 7.61 6.35 8.46
CA SER A 84 6.37 7.13 8.54
C SER A 84 5.72 7.28 7.15
N ARG A 85 4.44 7.67 7.13
CA ARG A 85 3.65 7.95 5.91
C ARG A 85 3.42 6.70 5.04
N TYR A 86 2.73 5.72 5.63
CA TYR A 86 2.27 4.52 4.95
C TYR A 86 0.80 4.26 5.26
N ILE A 87 0.01 3.98 4.22
CA ILE A 87 -1.40 3.58 4.31
C ILE A 87 -1.48 2.16 3.76
N VAL A 88 -1.71 1.19 4.65
CA VAL A 88 -1.92 -0.20 4.25
C VAL A 88 -3.24 -0.29 3.51
N MET A 89 -3.19 -0.72 2.25
CA MET A 89 -4.35 -0.78 1.37
C MET A 89 -4.17 -1.92 0.36
N PRO A 90 -5.25 -2.51 -0.16
CA PRO A 90 -5.20 -3.28 -1.39
C PRO A 90 -4.55 -2.48 -2.53
N ALA A 91 -3.87 -3.19 -3.44
CA ALA A 91 -3.20 -2.61 -4.59
C ALA A 91 -4.18 -1.90 -5.54
N CYS A 92 -5.36 -2.48 -5.73
CA CYS A 92 -6.45 -1.99 -6.57
C CYS A 92 -7.81 -2.17 -5.85
N ASP A 93 -8.90 -1.80 -6.52
CA ASP A 93 -10.27 -2.05 -6.03
C ASP A 93 -10.54 -3.55 -5.84
N LEU A 94 -11.34 -3.87 -4.81
CA LEU A 94 -11.72 -5.25 -4.49
C LEU A 94 -12.74 -5.80 -5.49
N SER A 95 -12.64 -7.10 -5.78
CA SER A 95 -13.68 -7.80 -6.52
C SER A 95 -14.94 -7.93 -5.66
N PRO A 96 -16.15 -7.83 -6.24
CA PRO A 96 -17.39 -8.19 -5.53
C PRO A 96 -17.41 -9.64 -5.01
N SER A 97 -16.59 -10.53 -5.59
CA SER A 97 -16.44 -11.92 -5.16
C SER A 97 -15.53 -12.10 -3.94
N THR A 98 -14.76 -11.08 -3.55
CA THR A 98 -13.75 -11.21 -2.51
C THR A 98 -14.39 -11.65 -1.20
N PRO A 99 -13.95 -12.77 -0.59
CA PRO A 99 -14.56 -13.29 0.62
C PRO A 99 -14.56 -12.25 1.74
N TYR A 100 -15.71 -12.05 2.38
CA TYR A 100 -15.83 -11.12 3.50
C TYR A 100 -14.88 -11.49 4.65
N SER A 101 -14.66 -12.78 4.89
CA SER A 101 -13.69 -13.26 5.88
C SER A 101 -12.29 -12.73 5.60
N ASN A 102 -11.83 -12.80 4.35
CA ASN A 102 -10.52 -12.30 3.93
C ASN A 102 -10.39 -10.79 4.16
N VAL A 103 -11.41 -10.02 3.76
CA VAL A 103 -11.46 -8.56 4.00
C VAL A 103 -11.43 -8.25 5.50
N LYS A 104 -12.22 -8.96 6.29
CA LYS A 104 -12.27 -8.80 7.74
C LYS A 104 -10.93 -9.11 8.39
N THR A 105 -10.30 -10.22 8.01
CA THR A 105 -8.98 -10.64 8.50
C THR A 105 -7.91 -9.59 8.16
N PHE A 106 -7.93 -9.05 6.94
CA PHE A 106 -7.06 -7.95 6.55
C PHE A 106 -7.19 -6.75 7.50
N PHE A 107 -8.41 -6.24 7.70
CA PHE A 107 -8.63 -5.06 8.57
C PHE A 107 -8.31 -5.35 10.04
N GLN A 108 -8.67 -6.52 10.55
CA GLN A 108 -8.43 -6.89 11.94
C GLN A 108 -6.93 -7.03 12.22
N TYR A 109 -6.18 -7.66 11.32
CA TYR A 109 -4.74 -7.81 11.47
C TYR A 109 -4.04 -6.45 11.47
N VAL A 110 -4.29 -5.60 10.46
CA VAL A 110 -3.68 -4.26 10.36
C VAL A 110 -4.02 -3.39 11.58
N ARG A 111 -5.26 -3.42 12.06
CA ARG A 111 -5.70 -2.61 13.21
C ARG A 111 -5.06 -3.03 14.52
N ASN A 112 -4.77 -4.33 14.67
CA ASN A 112 -4.19 -4.89 15.88
C ASN A 112 -2.67 -4.99 15.83
N TYR A 113 -2.06 -4.75 14.66
CA TYR A 113 -0.62 -4.78 14.50
C TYR A 113 0.05 -3.75 15.42
N GLN A 114 0.83 -4.26 16.37
CA GLN A 114 1.66 -3.43 17.24
C GLN A 114 3.07 -3.43 16.65
N VAL A 115 3.63 -2.23 16.47
CA VAL A 115 5.04 -2.08 16.13
C VAL A 115 5.84 -2.60 17.33
N VAL A 116 6.66 -3.62 17.13
CA VAL A 116 7.51 -4.15 18.20
C VAL A 116 8.76 -3.27 18.23
N SER A 117 8.70 -2.21 19.05
CA SER A 117 9.80 -1.27 19.27
C SER A 117 11.01 -1.90 19.94
#